data_AF-A0A932L6Q1-F1
#
_entry.id   AF-A0A932L6Q1-F1
#
_cell.length_a   1.000
_cell.length_b   1.000
_cell.length_c   1.000
_cell.angle_alpha   90.00
_cell.angle_beta   90.00
_cell.angle_gamma   90.00
#
_symmetry.space_group_name_H-M   'P 1'
#
loop_
_entity.id
_entity.type
_entity.pdbx_description
1 polymer ?
#
loop_
_entity_poly.entity_id
_entity_poly.type
_entity_poly.pdbx_seq_one_letter_code
_entity_poly.pdbx_strand_id
1 'polypeptide(L)'
;MQSSITASKGTAMRMPIASWLATLVVACVLPAAPGAEPDRIVHHGKIVTVDRAFSIQEAMAIQDGRVVRVGSNEEVLAAKGPKTEVVDLGGRMVLPGLIDSHMHPFSACMTEFDHAIPEMETIEDVLDYVRARAAVLQEGEWVTVRQVFITRLREQRYPTREELDRAAPKHPVIFATGPDAALNSLGLKQGGIDKNFTVDDGGPGYVEKDQQTGDPTGILRSCTRYVKVKSSGKGATDQDRLERILELFKDYNAVGLTTIGDRDADASEVDLYRRLAGRDDLTVRVSISHGVDTGGSVEEVKKRIRRVAEDSLFKRTGSTERGPSDGGPPVSHG
;
A
#
# COMPACT_ATOMS: atom_id res chain seq x y z
N MET A 1 -35.08 -0.50 12.08
CA MET A 1 -36.43 -0.63 12.68
C MET A 1 -37.12 0.74 12.61
N GLN A 2 -38.45 0.78 12.46
CA GLN A 2 -39.30 2.00 12.53
C GLN A 2 -39.73 2.25 14.01
N SER A 3 -40.47 3.28 14.49
CA SER A 3 -41.39 4.33 13.95
C SER A 3 -41.28 5.60 14.86
N SER A 4 -41.60 6.86 14.56
CA SER A 4 -42.45 7.62 13.58
C SER A 4 -43.91 7.94 14.00
N ILE A 5 -44.13 9.13 14.60
CA ILE A 5 -45.38 9.76 15.13
C ILE A 5 -45.22 11.31 15.05
N THR A 6 -46.23 12.21 15.03
CA THR A 6 -47.31 12.51 14.03
C THR A 6 -48.11 13.79 14.42
N ALA A 7 -48.39 14.71 13.47
CA ALA A 7 -49.42 15.78 13.46
C ALA A 7 -49.46 16.83 14.64
N SER A 8 -50.26 17.91 14.71
CA SER A 8 -51.17 18.61 13.75
C SER A 8 -51.21 20.16 14.02
N LYS A 9 -52.25 20.88 13.54
CA LYS A 9 -52.40 22.36 13.41
C LYS A 9 -52.94 23.11 14.66
N GLY A 10 -52.76 24.45 14.76
CA GLY A 10 -53.38 25.29 15.82
C GLY A 10 -53.22 26.84 15.72
N THR A 11 -54.15 27.50 15.02
CA THR A 11 -54.14 28.90 14.54
C THR A 11 -54.28 30.06 15.59
N ALA A 12 -53.52 31.16 15.38
CA ALA A 12 -53.84 32.61 15.58
C ALA A 12 -53.81 33.38 16.93
N MET A 13 -52.96 34.43 16.93
CA MET A 13 -53.27 35.87 17.16
C MET A 13 -53.51 36.45 18.58
N ARG A 14 -52.55 37.26 19.09
CA ARG A 14 -52.63 38.75 19.20
C ARG A 14 -51.32 39.39 19.72
N MET A 15 -51.05 40.63 19.33
CA MET A 15 -49.96 41.48 19.86
C MET A 15 -50.33 42.13 21.21
N PRO A 16 -49.36 42.68 21.94
CA PRO A 16 -49.30 44.15 21.97
C PRO A 16 -47.92 44.75 21.61
N ILE A 17 -47.92 46.08 21.44
CA ILE A 17 -46.82 46.92 20.97
C ILE A 17 -45.73 47.08 22.03
N ALA A 18 -44.46 47.12 21.61
CA ALA A 18 -43.32 47.56 22.42
C ALA A 18 -42.46 48.59 21.64
N SER A 19 -41.85 49.53 22.35
CA SER A 19 -41.26 50.75 21.78
C SER A 19 -39.93 50.53 21.05
N TRP A 20 -39.75 51.20 19.91
CA TRP A 20 -38.48 51.24 19.18
C TRP A 20 -37.51 52.24 19.81
N LEU A 21 -36.44 51.74 20.43
CA LEU A 21 -35.22 52.50 20.70
C LEU A 21 -34.15 52.07 19.70
N ALA A 22 -33.78 52.98 18.79
CA ALA A 22 -32.81 52.71 17.73
C ALA A 22 -31.38 52.73 18.30
N THR A 23 -30.95 51.61 18.90
CA THR A 23 -29.56 51.43 19.32
C THR A 23 -28.66 51.32 18.08
N LEU A 24 -27.81 52.33 17.88
CA LEU A 24 -26.92 52.42 16.73
C LEU A 24 -25.73 51.47 16.91
N VAL A 25 -25.91 50.21 16.48
CA VAL A 25 -24.87 49.18 16.54
C VAL A 25 -23.76 49.54 15.56
N VAL A 26 -22.68 50.13 16.08
CA VAL A 26 -21.40 50.18 15.39
C VAL A 26 -20.90 48.74 15.29
N ALA A 27 -21.06 48.13 14.12
CA ALA A 27 -20.49 46.84 13.81
C ALA A 27 -18.97 46.98 13.75
N CYS A 28 -18.29 46.72 14.88
CA CYS A 28 -16.86 46.48 14.89
C CYS A 28 -16.58 45.27 13.99
N VAL A 29 -16.17 45.53 12.75
CA VAL A 29 -15.54 44.54 11.89
C VAL A 29 -14.21 44.18 12.54
N LEU A 30 -14.26 43.20 13.45
CA LEU A 30 -13.07 42.51 13.89
C LEU A 30 -12.38 41.99 12.62
N PRO A 31 -11.09 42.30 12.38
CA PRO A 31 -10.37 41.65 11.30
C PRO A 31 -10.48 40.15 11.53
N ALA A 32 -10.84 39.40 10.48
CA ALA A 32 -10.78 37.95 10.53
C ALA A 32 -9.40 37.57 11.04
N ALA A 33 -9.33 36.72 12.09
CA ALA A 33 -8.06 36.30 12.66
C ALA A 33 -7.16 35.82 11.50
N PRO A 34 -5.94 36.38 11.35
CA PRO A 34 -5.13 36.09 10.18
C PRO A 34 -4.94 34.59 10.10
N GLY A 35 -5.47 33.97 9.03
CA GLY A 35 -5.29 32.55 8.77
C GLY A 35 -3.80 32.29 8.82
N ALA A 36 -3.37 31.43 9.76
CA ALA A 36 -2.02 31.48 10.30
C ALA A 36 -0.98 31.46 9.17
N GLU A 37 0.10 32.23 9.33
CA GLU A 37 1.09 32.44 8.27
C GLU A 37 1.65 31.10 7.76
N PRO A 38 1.69 30.85 6.44
CA PRO A 38 2.19 29.61 5.90
C PRO A 38 3.70 29.50 6.14
N ASP A 39 4.17 28.33 6.58
CA ASP A 39 5.58 28.06 6.80
C ASP A 39 6.38 28.12 5.48
N ARG A 40 5.76 27.66 4.39
CA ARG A 40 6.35 27.66 3.05
C ARG A 40 5.35 28.04 1.95
N ILE A 41 5.78 28.84 0.99
CA ILE A 41 5.14 29.04 -0.32
C ILE A 41 6.08 28.51 -1.40
N VAL A 42 5.53 27.74 -2.34
CA VAL A 42 6.19 27.43 -3.62
C VAL A 42 5.42 28.12 -4.74
N HIS A 43 6.11 28.80 -5.65
CA HIS A 43 5.50 29.63 -6.69
C HIS A 43 6.21 29.50 -8.03
N HIS A 44 5.68 30.14 -9.07
CA HIS A 44 6.21 30.13 -10.44
C HIS A 44 6.40 28.69 -10.96
N GLY A 45 5.44 27.81 -10.68
CA GLY A 45 5.44 26.41 -11.08
C GLY A 45 4.23 26.00 -11.89
N LYS A 46 4.08 24.68 -12.05
CA LYS A 46 2.89 24.03 -12.62
C LYS A 46 2.38 23.00 -11.62
N ILE A 47 1.44 23.40 -10.78
CA ILE A 47 0.96 22.61 -9.64
C ILE A 47 -0.29 21.87 -10.06
N VAL A 48 -0.17 20.54 -10.24
CA VAL A 48 -1.29 19.68 -10.61
C VAL A 48 -2.10 19.37 -9.34
N THR A 49 -3.32 19.91 -9.24
CA THR A 49 -4.12 19.82 -8.00
C THR A 49 -4.87 18.49 -7.83
N VAL A 50 -5.07 17.76 -8.94
CA VAL A 50 -6.02 16.64 -9.08
C VAL A 50 -7.42 16.91 -8.51
N ASP A 51 -7.87 18.17 -8.60
CA ASP A 51 -9.26 18.54 -8.34
C ASP A 51 -10.23 18.03 -9.44
N ARG A 52 -11.52 18.34 -9.30
CA ARG A 52 -12.58 17.91 -10.25
C ARG A 52 -12.38 18.40 -11.69
N ALA A 53 -11.60 19.45 -11.91
CA ALA A 53 -11.26 20.00 -13.22
C ALA A 53 -9.85 19.61 -13.67
N PHE A 54 -9.10 18.86 -12.85
CA PHE A 54 -7.66 18.61 -13.00
C PHE A 54 -6.86 19.91 -13.21
N SER A 55 -7.19 20.96 -12.45
CA SER A 55 -6.57 22.27 -12.66
C SER A 55 -5.06 22.27 -12.43
N ILE A 56 -4.37 23.15 -13.16
CA ILE A 56 -2.95 23.43 -12.98
C ILE A 56 -2.85 24.87 -12.45
N GLN A 57 -2.28 25.03 -11.27
CA GLN A 57 -2.10 26.31 -10.57
C GLN A 57 -0.64 26.75 -10.61
N GLU A 58 -0.36 28.01 -10.32
CA GLU A 58 1.00 28.58 -10.41
C GLU A 58 1.77 28.50 -9.08
N ALA A 59 1.05 28.61 -7.96
CA ALA A 59 1.61 28.64 -6.62
C ALA A 59 0.75 27.88 -5.59
N MET A 60 1.37 27.44 -4.49
CA MET A 60 0.69 26.92 -3.31
C MET A 60 1.35 27.35 -2.00
N ALA A 61 0.54 27.47 -0.95
CA ALA A 61 0.98 27.73 0.41
C ALA A 61 0.79 26.47 1.28
N ILE A 62 1.79 26.19 2.12
CA ILE A 62 1.88 25.02 2.98
C ILE A 62 2.06 25.48 4.44
N GLN A 63 1.34 24.85 5.35
CA GLN A 63 1.42 25.04 6.80
C GLN A 63 1.27 23.70 7.52
N ASP A 64 2.09 23.40 8.52
CA ASP A 64 2.02 22.15 9.31
C ASP A 64 1.88 20.88 8.43
N GLY A 65 2.61 20.83 7.30
CA GLY A 65 2.55 19.73 6.33
C GLY A 65 1.26 19.63 5.50
N ARG A 66 0.40 20.66 5.52
CA ARG A 66 -0.89 20.73 4.80
C ARG A 66 -0.87 21.86 3.78
N VAL A 67 -1.44 21.62 2.60
CA VAL A 67 -1.70 22.69 1.63
C VAL A 67 -2.90 23.51 2.11
N VAL A 68 -2.68 24.81 2.33
CA VAL A 68 -3.69 25.77 2.83
C VAL A 68 -4.18 26.74 1.77
N ARG A 69 -3.46 26.88 0.65
CA ARG A 69 -3.91 27.64 -0.54
C ARG A 69 -3.27 27.07 -1.81
N VAL A 70 -4.00 27.12 -2.92
CA VAL A 70 -3.49 26.96 -4.29
C VAL A 70 -4.10 28.08 -5.15
N GLY A 71 -3.40 28.55 -6.18
CA GLY A 71 -3.91 29.62 -7.04
C GLY A 71 -2.84 30.21 -7.97
N SER A 72 -3.07 31.44 -8.43
CA SER A 72 -2.06 32.24 -9.14
C SER A 72 -0.88 32.63 -8.22
N ASN A 73 0.21 33.08 -8.83
CA ASN A 73 1.36 33.61 -8.10
C ASN A 73 0.97 34.74 -7.13
N GLU A 74 0.14 35.67 -7.58
CA GLU A 74 -0.24 36.88 -6.82
C GLU A 74 -1.10 36.52 -5.58
N GLU A 75 -2.17 35.74 -5.77
CA GLU A 75 -3.09 35.34 -4.70
C GLU A 75 -2.44 34.54 -3.58
N VAL A 76 -1.38 33.79 -3.90
CA VAL A 76 -0.63 32.95 -2.95
C VAL A 76 0.50 33.73 -2.30
N LEU A 77 1.30 34.50 -3.07
CA LEU A 77 2.37 35.33 -2.50
C LEU A 77 1.83 36.44 -1.58
N ALA A 78 0.59 36.90 -1.79
CA ALA A 78 -0.11 37.79 -0.87
C ALA A 78 -0.36 37.20 0.54
N ALA A 79 -0.18 35.88 0.74
CA ALA A 79 -0.24 35.23 2.06
C ALA A 79 1.13 35.14 2.78
N LYS A 80 2.21 35.67 2.19
CA LYS A 80 3.56 35.56 2.75
C LYS A 80 3.71 36.34 4.07
N GLY A 81 3.98 35.63 5.16
CA GLY A 81 4.40 36.21 6.43
C GLY A 81 5.91 36.49 6.50
N PRO A 82 6.41 37.25 7.50
CA PRO A 82 7.84 37.51 7.72
C PRO A 82 8.69 36.25 7.96
N LYS A 83 8.07 35.10 8.30
CA LYS A 83 8.75 33.82 8.49
C LYS A 83 8.60 32.84 7.31
N THR A 84 7.71 33.11 6.36
CA THR A 84 7.40 32.20 5.25
C THR A 84 8.60 31.99 4.35
N GLU A 85 9.05 30.74 4.23
CA GLU A 85 10.01 30.32 3.22
C GLU A 85 9.38 30.43 1.83
N VAL A 86 10.05 31.05 0.86
CA VAL A 86 9.53 31.23 -0.50
C VAL A 86 10.47 30.57 -1.50
N VAL A 87 9.93 29.63 -2.28
CA VAL A 87 10.68 28.84 -3.26
C VAL A 87 10.16 29.10 -4.67
N ASP A 88 11.00 29.68 -5.52
CA ASP A 88 10.75 29.81 -6.96
C ASP A 88 11.01 28.46 -7.66
N LEU A 89 9.98 27.93 -8.33
CA LEU A 89 10.07 26.66 -9.03
C LEU A 89 10.67 26.77 -10.43
N GLY A 90 10.81 27.97 -11.00
CA GLY A 90 11.41 28.19 -12.32
C GLY A 90 10.65 27.50 -13.47
N GLY A 91 9.32 27.51 -13.40
CA GLY A 91 8.41 26.84 -14.34
C GLY A 91 8.29 25.32 -14.15
N ARG A 92 8.94 24.73 -13.14
CA ARG A 92 8.90 23.28 -12.85
C ARG A 92 7.52 22.84 -12.33
N MET A 93 7.21 21.57 -12.57
CA MET A 93 5.95 20.95 -12.16
C MET A 93 6.02 20.45 -10.71
N VAL A 94 4.89 20.54 -10.00
CA VAL A 94 4.65 19.79 -8.76
C VAL A 94 3.48 18.84 -8.99
N LEU A 95 3.70 17.57 -8.70
CA LEU A 95 2.67 16.53 -8.69
C LEU A 95 2.30 16.20 -7.24
N PRO A 96 1.09 15.67 -6.99
CA PRO A 96 0.80 14.95 -5.76
C PRO A 96 1.79 13.78 -5.61
N GLY A 97 2.29 13.55 -4.40
CA GLY A 97 3.15 12.41 -4.11
C GLY A 97 2.44 11.09 -4.44
N LEU A 98 3.17 10.15 -5.03
CA LEU A 98 2.60 8.91 -5.54
C LEU A 98 2.12 8.03 -4.38
N ILE A 99 1.04 7.28 -4.65
CA ILE A 99 0.40 6.38 -3.69
C ILE A 99 0.41 4.98 -4.29
N ASP A 100 1.17 4.06 -3.71
CA ASP A 100 0.93 2.64 -3.96
C ASP A 100 -0.22 2.16 -3.07
N SER A 101 -1.17 1.44 -3.67
CA SER A 101 -2.37 0.98 -2.98
C SER A 101 -2.27 -0.45 -2.45
N HIS A 102 -1.27 -1.24 -2.83
CA HIS A 102 -1.13 -2.65 -2.45
C HIS A 102 0.35 -3.09 -2.44
N MET A 103 0.97 -3.08 -1.26
CA MET A 103 2.36 -3.47 -1.01
C MET A 103 2.48 -4.48 0.13
N HIS A 104 3.63 -5.14 0.21
CA HIS A 104 4.07 -5.98 1.34
C HIS A 104 5.51 -5.56 1.76
N PRO A 105 5.70 -4.39 2.40
CA PRO A 105 7.01 -3.75 2.54
C PRO A 105 8.05 -4.60 3.29
N PHE A 106 7.66 -5.30 4.34
CA PHE A 106 8.55 -6.19 5.11
C PHE A 106 8.98 -7.45 4.36
N SER A 107 8.16 -7.92 3.41
CA SER A 107 8.54 -9.00 2.48
C SER A 107 9.47 -8.47 1.38
N ALA A 108 9.17 -7.27 0.86
CA ALA A 108 9.96 -6.61 -0.17
C ALA A 108 11.38 -6.27 0.30
N CYS A 109 11.54 -5.61 1.46
CA CYS A 109 12.86 -5.18 1.94
C CYS A 109 13.81 -6.36 2.23
N MET A 110 13.25 -7.52 2.59
CA MET A 110 13.99 -8.74 2.89
C MET A 110 14.22 -9.66 1.68
N THR A 111 13.66 -9.35 0.50
CA THR A 111 13.75 -10.19 -0.71
C THR A 111 15.21 -10.43 -1.16
N GLU A 112 16.09 -9.45 -0.96
CA GLU A 112 17.51 -9.50 -1.35
C GLU A 112 18.47 -9.70 -0.17
N PHE A 113 17.98 -10.09 1.02
CA PHE A 113 18.76 -10.04 2.26
C PHE A 113 19.99 -10.97 2.28
N ASP A 114 19.92 -12.17 1.69
CA ASP A 114 21.10 -13.06 1.58
C ASP A 114 22.02 -12.67 0.41
N HIS A 115 21.47 -12.03 -0.63
CA HIS A 115 22.16 -11.64 -1.86
C HIS A 115 21.26 -10.76 -2.74
N ALA A 116 21.87 -9.81 -3.46
CA ALA A 116 21.22 -9.06 -4.52
C ALA A 116 20.76 -9.98 -5.68
N ILE A 117 19.65 -9.59 -6.30
CA ILE A 117 19.04 -10.24 -7.47
C ILE A 117 19.25 -9.29 -8.66
N PRO A 118 20.01 -9.67 -9.70
CA PRO A 118 20.21 -8.80 -10.86
C PRO A 118 18.90 -8.60 -11.63
N GLU A 119 18.82 -7.54 -12.42
CA GLU A 119 17.78 -7.40 -13.44
C GLU A 119 17.85 -8.58 -14.43
N MET A 120 16.70 -9.12 -14.81
CA MET A 120 16.58 -10.25 -15.72
C MET A 120 15.53 -9.93 -16.78
N GLU A 121 15.93 -9.94 -18.05
CA GLU A 121 15.05 -9.67 -19.20
C GLU A 121 14.86 -10.91 -20.09
N THR A 122 15.63 -11.97 -19.87
CA THR A 122 15.61 -13.23 -20.63
C THR A 122 15.60 -14.43 -19.71
N ILE A 123 15.26 -15.59 -20.26
CA ILE A 123 15.41 -16.87 -19.55
C ILE A 123 16.89 -17.22 -19.39
N GLU A 124 17.79 -16.77 -20.27
CA GLU A 124 19.22 -17.01 -20.07
C GLU A 124 19.77 -16.24 -18.85
N ASP A 125 19.32 -15.00 -18.59
CA ASP A 125 19.68 -14.26 -17.36
C ASP A 125 19.23 -15.03 -16.10
N VAL A 126 18.03 -15.60 -16.14
CA VAL A 126 17.48 -16.45 -15.07
C VAL A 126 18.34 -17.71 -14.89
N LEU A 127 18.78 -18.34 -15.98
CA LEU A 127 19.60 -19.55 -15.93
C LEU A 127 21.03 -19.24 -15.47
N ASP A 128 21.62 -18.11 -15.86
CA ASP A 128 22.93 -17.65 -15.37
C ASP A 128 22.89 -17.32 -13.88
N TYR A 129 21.84 -16.67 -13.40
CA TYR A 129 21.61 -16.49 -11.97
C TYR A 129 21.50 -17.84 -11.24
N VAL A 130 20.76 -18.81 -11.79
CA VAL A 130 20.65 -20.16 -11.23
C VAL A 130 22.01 -20.87 -11.18
N ARG A 131 22.84 -20.75 -12.23
CA ARG A 131 24.22 -21.27 -12.27
C ARG A 131 25.09 -20.60 -11.18
N ALA A 132 25.03 -19.28 -11.08
CA ALA A 132 25.81 -18.49 -10.12
C ALA A 132 25.44 -18.82 -8.66
N ARG A 133 24.15 -19.03 -8.36
CA ARG A 133 23.71 -19.48 -7.03
C ARG A 133 24.10 -20.94 -6.75
N ALA A 134 23.95 -21.84 -7.72
CA ALA A 134 24.38 -23.23 -7.57
C ALA A 134 25.90 -23.36 -7.33
N ALA A 135 26.72 -22.46 -7.89
CA ALA A 135 28.18 -22.46 -7.71
C ALA A 135 28.66 -22.10 -6.29
N VAL A 136 27.80 -21.52 -5.43
CA VAL A 136 28.17 -21.06 -4.07
C VAL A 136 27.37 -21.72 -2.93
N LEU A 137 26.31 -22.47 -3.26
CA LEU A 137 25.50 -23.23 -2.32
C LEU A 137 26.08 -24.64 -2.06
N GLN A 138 25.72 -25.25 -0.94
CA GLN A 138 26.02 -26.66 -0.69
C GLN A 138 25.12 -27.57 -1.55
N GLU A 139 25.64 -28.74 -1.93
CA GLU A 139 24.92 -29.69 -2.78
C GLU A 139 23.59 -30.12 -2.14
N GLY A 140 22.49 -29.97 -2.88
CA GLY A 140 21.13 -30.22 -2.40
C GLY A 140 20.42 -29.03 -1.72
N GLU A 141 21.09 -27.90 -1.45
CA GLU A 141 20.41 -26.66 -1.04
C GLU A 141 19.61 -26.03 -2.19
N TRP A 142 18.53 -25.32 -1.85
CA TRP A 142 17.60 -24.77 -2.83
C TRP A 142 18.11 -23.49 -3.50
N VAL A 143 18.04 -23.47 -4.84
CA VAL A 143 18.09 -22.24 -5.62
C VAL A 143 16.67 -21.72 -5.78
N THR A 144 16.40 -20.53 -5.25
CA THR A 144 15.08 -19.87 -5.35
C THR A 144 15.16 -18.61 -6.21
N VAL A 145 14.33 -18.53 -7.24
CA VAL A 145 14.05 -17.28 -7.96
C VAL A 145 12.60 -16.90 -7.69
N ARG A 146 12.37 -15.66 -7.25
CA ARG A 146 11.04 -15.09 -6.93
C ARG A 146 10.98 -13.65 -7.45
N GLN A 147 9.77 -13.11 -7.60
CA GLN A 147 9.49 -11.73 -8.07
C GLN A 147 9.96 -11.38 -9.51
N VAL A 148 10.70 -12.26 -10.19
CA VAL A 148 10.97 -12.20 -11.63
C VAL A 148 9.79 -12.81 -12.38
N PHE A 149 8.85 -11.98 -12.84
CA PHE A 149 7.65 -12.44 -13.55
C PHE A 149 7.94 -12.76 -15.02
N ILE A 150 7.39 -13.86 -15.56
CA ILE A 150 7.58 -14.25 -16.97
C ILE A 150 7.16 -13.15 -17.96
N THR A 151 6.22 -12.28 -17.59
CA THR A 151 5.76 -11.14 -18.41
C THR A 151 6.80 -10.03 -18.56
N ARG A 152 7.87 -10.03 -17.75
CA ARG A 152 9.05 -9.17 -17.91
C ARG A 152 10.13 -9.81 -18.78
N LEU A 153 10.10 -11.13 -18.97
CA LEU A 153 11.05 -11.86 -19.81
C LEU A 153 10.63 -11.79 -21.28
N ARG A 154 11.59 -11.61 -22.20
CA ARG A 154 11.38 -11.48 -23.64
C ARG A 154 10.71 -12.71 -24.26
N GLU A 155 10.94 -13.90 -23.70
CA GLU A 155 10.36 -15.17 -24.14
C GLU A 155 8.95 -15.44 -23.59
N GLN A 156 8.48 -14.65 -22.61
CA GLN A 156 7.15 -14.70 -22.00
C GLN A 156 6.67 -16.10 -21.53
N ARG A 157 7.62 -16.98 -21.19
CA ARG A 157 7.39 -18.35 -20.71
C ARG A 157 8.17 -18.61 -19.42
N TYR A 158 7.91 -19.76 -18.80
CA TYR A 158 8.79 -20.29 -17.75
C TYR A 158 10.04 -20.93 -18.38
N PRO A 159 11.18 -20.95 -17.65
CA PRO A 159 12.25 -21.90 -17.92
C PRO A 159 11.71 -23.34 -17.84
N THR A 160 12.13 -24.24 -18.72
CA THR A 160 11.71 -25.65 -18.65
C THR A 160 12.48 -26.39 -17.55
N ARG A 161 11.93 -27.50 -17.07
CA ARG A 161 12.60 -28.42 -16.15
C ARG A 161 14.01 -28.80 -16.62
N GLU A 162 14.17 -29.07 -17.91
CA GLU A 162 15.43 -29.46 -18.55
C GLU A 162 16.41 -28.30 -18.69
N GLU A 163 15.93 -27.06 -18.78
CA GLU A 163 16.79 -25.86 -18.71
C GLU A 163 17.34 -25.67 -17.30
N LEU A 164 16.47 -25.80 -16.28
CA LEU A 164 16.85 -25.69 -14.86
C LEU A 164 17.73 -26.87 -14.40
N ASP A 165 17.48 -28.09 -14.90
CA ASP A 165 18.32 -29.28 -14.64
C ASP A 165 19.74 -29.11 -15.23
N ARG A 166 19.89 -28.46 -16.38
CA ARG A 166 21.23 -28.11 -16.93
C ARG A 166 21.91 -27.01 -16.13
N ALA A 167 21.16 -26.01 -15.65
CA ALA A 167 21.71 -24.87 -14.92
C ALA A 167 22.16 -25.23 -13.49
N ALA A 168 21.48 -26.16 -12.82
CA ALA A 168 21.83 -26.60 -11.47
C ALA A 168 21.58 -28.11 -11.23
N PRO A 169 22.36 -29.02 -11.86
CA PRO A 169 22.13 -30.48 -11.84
C PRO A 169 22.29 -31.13 -10.45
N LYS A 170 22.75 -30.38 -9.44
CA LYS A 170 23.01 -30.83 -8.06
C LYS A 170 22.08 -30.19 -7.01
N HIS A 171 21.19 -29.30 -7.42
CA HIS A 171 20.37 -28.49 -6.51
C HIS A 171 18.89 -28.56 -6.92
N PRO A 172 17.94 -28.65 -5.98
CA PRO A 172 16.55 -28.37 -6.30
C PRO A 172 16.38 -26.88 -6.65
N VAL A 173 15.72 -26.60 -7.77
CA VAL A 173 15.44 -25.23 -8.24
C VAL A 173 13.94 -24.98 -8.21
N ILE A 174 13.55 -23.77 -7.79
CA ILE A 174 12.21 -23.22 -8.02
C ILE A 174 12.30 -21.79 -8.55
N PHE A 175 11.66 -21.55 -9.69
CA PHE A 175 11.38 -20.23 -10.24
C PHE A 175 9.88 -19.96 -10.06
N ALA A 176 9.50 -19.04 -9.18
CA ALA A 176 8.10 -18.84 -8.77
C ALA A 176 7.60 -17.40 -9.02
N THR A 177 6.43 -17.28 -9.67
CA THR A 177 5.82 -16.01 -10.07
C THR A 177 4.44 -15.89 -9.44
N GLY A 178 4.41 -15.68 -8.13
CA GLY A 178 3.20 -15.74 -7.32
C GLY A 178 2.77 -17.19 -7.06
N PRO A 179 1.53 -17.59 -7.42
CA PRO A 179 0.99 -18.91 -7.09
C PRO A 179 1.52 -20.03 -8.02
N ASP A 180 2.02 -19.67 -9.20
CA ASP A 180 2.61 -20.55 -10.21
C ASP A 180 4.15 -20.64 -10.08
N ALA A 181 4.74 -21.73 -10.56
CA ALA A 181 6.19 -21.90 -10.63
C ALA A 181 6.65 -22.90 -11.70
N ALA A 182 7.94 -22.87 -12.02
CA ALA A 182 8.67 -23.96 -12.66
C ALA A 182 9.74 -24.54 -11.72
N LEU A 183 9.90 -25.87 -11.75
CA LEU A 183 10.88 -26.61 -10.97
C LEU A 183 11.73 -27.54 -11.85
N ASN A 184 12.96 -27.80 -11.42
CA ASN A 184 13.81 -28.84 -12.01
C ASN A 184 13.46 -30.23 -11.45
N SER A 185 14.06 -31.29 -11.98
CA SER A 185 13.75 -32.68 -11.58
C SER A 185 14.09 -32.96 -10.12
N LEU A 186 15.12 -32.30 -9.55
CA LEU A 186 15.42 -32.39 -8.11
C LEU A 186 14.37 -31.67 -7.25
N GLY A 187 13.88 -30.51 -7.68
CA GLY A 187 12.84 -29.75 -6.99
C GLY A 187 11.50 -30.50 -6.96
N LEU A 188 11.08 -31.07 -8.10
CA LEU A 188 9.92 -31.95 -8.19
C LEU A 188 10.03 -33.14 -7.22
N LYS A 189 11.19 -33.83 -7.24
CA LYS A 189 11.47 -34.97 -6.37
C LYS A 189 11.43 -34.61 -4.88
N GLN A 190 11.97 -33.46 -4.47
CA GLN A 190 11.88 -32.99 -3.08
C GLN A 190 10.47 -32.56 -2.67
N GLY A 191 9.66 -32.05 -3.62
CA GLY A 191 8.24 -31.75 -3.40
C GLY A 191 7.32 -32.98 -3.35
N GLY A 192 7.81 -34.18 -3.70
CA GLY A 192 6.98 -35.37 -3.84
C GLY A 192 6.07 -35.33 -5.08
N ILE A 193 6.41 -34.52 -6.09
CA ILE A 193 5.61 -34.28 -7.28
C ILE A 193 6.07 -35.22 -8.39
N ASP A 194 5.29 -36.28 -8.64
CA ASP A 194 5.49 -37.24 -9.73
C ASP A 194 4.26 -37.29 -10.67
N LYS A 195 4.23 -38.26 -11.58
CA LYS A 195 3.07 -38.48 -12.48
C LYS A 195 1.77 -38.87 -11.75
N ASN A 196 1.86 -39.44 -10.55
CA ASN A 196 0.73 -39.85 -9.74
C ASN A 196 0.21 -38.69 -8.85
N PHE A 197 0.98 -37.61 -8.69
CA PHE A 197 0.60 -36.44 -7.89
C PHE A 197 -0.78 -35.89 -8.27
N THR A 198 -1.60 -35.67 -7.25
CA THR A 198 -2.95 -35.08 -7.30
C THR A 198 -3.08 -33.97 -6.26
N VAL A 199 -3.82 -32.92 -6.59
CA VAL A 199 -4.21 -31.89 -5.61
C VAL A 199 -5.35 -32.44 -4.76
N ASP A 200 -5.10 -32.59 -3.46
CA ASP A 200 -5.95 -33.29 -2.48
C ASP A 200 -6.50 -32.38 -1.36
N ASP A 201 -5.94 -31.19 -1.19
CA ASP A 201 -6.32 -30.21 -0.16
C ASP A 201 -7.59 -29.39 -0.49
N GLY A 202 -8.21 -29.65 -1.65
CA GLY A 202 -9.39 -28.92 -2.15
C GLY A 202 -9.11 -27.51 -2.69
N GLY A 203 -7.86 -27.04 -2.68
CA GLY A 203 -7.47 -25.77 -3.27
C GLY A 203 -7.33 -25.83 -4.80
N PRO A 204 -7.40 -24.70 -5.52
CA PRO A 204 -7.28 -24.66 -6.97
C PRO A 204 -5.86 -25.03 -7.44
N GLY A 205 -5.75 -25.53 -8.67
CA GLY A 205 -4.46 -25.76 -9.33
C GLY A 205 -4.27 -27.15 -9.90
N TYR A 206 -3.17 -27.34 -10.62
CA TYR A 206 -2.70 -28.62 -11.14
C TYR A 206 -1.20 -28.56 -11.46
N VAL A 207 -0.59 -29.71 -11.69
CA VAL A 207 0.77 -29.83 -12.24
C VAL A 207 0.64 -30.11 -13.73
N GLU A 208 1.33 -29.33 -14.57
CA GLU A 208 1.38 -29.60 -16.00
C GLU A 208 2.19 -30.88 -16.24
N LYS A 209 1.58 -31.86 -16.90
CA LYS A 209 2.16 -33.17 -17.22
C LYS A 209 2.28 -33.32 -18.74
N ASP A 210 3.36 -33.93 -19.20
CA ASP A 210 3.54 -34.25 -20.61
C ASP A 210 2.45 -35.22 -21.10
N GLN A 211 1.97 -35.01 -22.32
CA GLN A 211 0.81 -35.73 -22.88
C GLN A 211 1.13 -37.17 -23.29
N GLN A 212 2.40 -37.54 -23.47
CA GLN A 212 2.82 -38.86 -23.94
C GLN A 212 3.25 -39.79 -22.79
N THR A 213 3.93 -39.22 -21.79
CA THR A 213 4.52 -39.94 -20.64
C THR A 213 3.66 -39.83 -19.37
N GLY A 214 2.92 -38.73 -19.22
CA GLY A 214 2.24 -38.35 -17.96
C GLY A 214 3.18 -37.78 -16.89
N ASP A 215 4.48 -37.65 -17.16
CA ASP A 215 5.45 -37.12 -16.19
C ASP A 215 5.35 -35.58 -16.07
N PRO A 216 5.60 -34.99 -14.89
CA PRO A 216 5.57 -33.54 -14.70
C PRO A 216 6.58 -32.78 -15.59
N THR A 217 6.08 -31.76 -16.29
CA THR A 217 6.87 -30.82 -17.12
C THR A 217 7.79 -29.89 -16.33
N GLY A 218 7.65 -29.86 -15.00
CA GLY A 218 8.21 -28.85 -14.11
C GLY A 218 7.26 -27.72 -13.76
N ILE A 219 6.21 -27.46 -14.55
CA ILE A 219 5.31 -26.31 -14.34
C ILE A 219 4.18 -26.67 -13.37
N LEU A 220 3.99 -25.83 -12.35
CA LEU A 220 2.96 -25.88 -11.33
C LEU A 220 2.00 -24.71 -11.52
N ARG A 221 0.70 -24.99 -11.65
CA ARG A 221 -0.38 -23.99 -11.67
C ARG A 221 -1.06 -23.92 -10.32
N SER A 222 -0.95 -22.78 -9.62
CA SER A 222 -1.38 -22.55 -8.23
C SER A 222 -0.83 -23.52 -7.17
N CYS A 223 0.04 -24.48 -7.53
CA CYS A 223 0.47 -25.58 -6.66
C CYS A 223 1.75 -25.30 -5.85
N THR A 224 2.32 -24.08 -5.90
CA THR A 224 3.54 -23.71 -5.15
C THR A 224 3.48 -24.03 -3.65
N ARG A 225 2.29 -24.01 -3.05
CA ARG A 225 2.02 -24.39 -1.64
C ARG A 225 2.47 -25.81 -1.26
N TYR A 226 2.60 -26.73 -2.21
CA TYR A 226 3.11 -28.08 -1.98
C TYR A 226 4.65 -28.13 -1.85
N VAL A 227 5.37 -27.11 -2.35
CA VAL A 227 6.84 -27.09 -2.40
C VAL A 227 7.43 -26.52 -1.11
N LYS A 228 7.83 -27.38 -0.18
CA LYS A 228 8.45 -27.02 1.10
C LYS A 228 9.94 -26.71 0.95
N VAL A 229 10.24 -25.56 0.34
CA VAL A 229 11.60 -24.98 0.29
C VAL A 229 12.15 -24.80 1.70
N LYS A 230 13.35 -25.34 1.96
CA LYS A 230 14.08 -25.06 3.21
C LYS A 230 14.95 -23.82 3.02
N SER A 231 14.91 -22.91 3.99
CA SER A 231 15.84 -21.77 4.06
C SER A 231 17.25 -22.25 4.43
N SER A 232 18.28 -21.61 3.87
CA SER A 232 19.71 -21.84 4.13
C SER A 232 20.20 -21.28 5.49
N GLY A 233 19.28 -20.80 6.34
CA GLY A 233 19.53 -20.65 7.78
C GLY A 233 20.15 -19.33 8.24
N LYS A 234 20.51 -18.40 7.35
CA LYS A 234 20.79 -17.00 7.72
C LYS A 234 19.49 -16.27 8.09
N GLY A 235 19.01 -16.51 9.32
CA GLY A 235 17.88 -15.77 9.86
C GLY A 235 18.27 -14.32 10.16
N ALA A 236 17.65 -13.37 9.47
CA ALA A 236 17.77 -11.95 9.79
C ALA A 236 17.36 -11.67 11.25
N THR A 237 18.08 -10.77 11.91
CA THR A 237 17.71 -10.19 13.20
C THR A 237 16.64 -9.11 13.03
N ASP A 238 16.03 -8.68 14.13
CA ASP A 238 15.06 -7.57 14.10
C ASP A 238 15.71 -6.21 13.84
N GLN A 239 17.03 -6.10 14.03
CA GLN A 239 17.80 -4.93 13.62
C GLN A 239 18.01 -4.90 12.10
N ASP A 240 18.34 -6.05 11.49
CA ASP A 240 18.43 -6.17 10.03
C ASP A 240 17.10 -5.80 9.36
N ARG A 241 15.97 -6.30 9.90
CA ARG A 241 14.62 -5.94 9.42
C ARG A 241 14.34 -4.44 9.53
N LEU A 242 14.74 -3.82 10.65
CA LEU A 242 14.57 -2.38 10.90
C LEU A 242 15.41 -1.53 9.94
N GLU A 243 16.65 -1.93 9.67
CA GLU A 243 17.52 -1.21 8.74
C GLU A 243 17.02 -1.36 7.30
N ARG A 244 16.65 -2.57 6.88
CA ARG A 244 16.11 -2.85 5.53
C ARG A 244 14.78 -2.14 5.24
N ILE A 245 13.86 -2.04 6.19
CA ILE A 245 12.60 -1.28 5.97
C ILE A 245 12.87 0.24 5.86
N LEU A 246 13.82 0.77 6.62
CA LEU A 246 14.24 2.18 6.56
C LEU A 246 15.00 2.51 5.27
N GLU A 247 15.68 1.55 4.66
CA GLU A 247 16.24 1.69 3.31
C GLU A 247 15.13 1.70 2.26
N LEU A 248 14.21 0.73 2.29
CA LEU A 248 13.10 0.65 1.34
C LEU A 248 12.22 1.93 1.33
N PHE A 249 12.03 2.59 2.48
CA PHE A 249 11.32 3.88 2.50
C PHE A 249 12.08 5.02 1.80
N LYS A 250 13.41 5.02 1.81
CA LYS A 250 14.23 5.97 1.03
C LYS A 250 14.08 5.70 -0.46
N ASP A 251 14.10 4.42 -0.85
CA ASP A 251 13.91 4.01 -2.25
C ASP A 251 12.52 4.43 -2.77
N TYR A 252 11.47 4.22 -1.97
CA TYR A 252 10.13 4.74 -2.23
C TYR A 252 10.13 6.27 -2.39
N ASN A 253 10.74 7.02 -1.46
CA ASN A 253 10.81 8.48 -1.58
C ASN A 253 11.59 8.94 -2.82
N ALA A 254 12.66 8.25 -3.21
CA ALA A 254 13.49 8.57 -4.37
C ALA A 254 12.72 8.48 -5.70
N VAL A 255 11.74 7.57 -5.79
CA VAL A 255 10.81 7.46 -6.94
C VAL A 255 9.51 8.27 -6.76
N GLY A 256 9.40 9.07 -5.69
CA GLY A 256 8.27 9.96 -5.44
C GLY A 256 7.05 9.30 -4.76
N LEU A 257 7.16 8.07 -4.27
CA LEU A 257 6.14 7.45 -3.41
C LEU A 257 6.18 8.11 -2.02
N THR A 258 5.03 8.59 -1.56
CA THR A 258 4.87 9.22 -0.24
C THR A 258 3.77 8.57 0.60
N THR A 259 2.95 7.70 0.02
CA THR A 259 1.95 6.88 0.73
C THR A 259 1.99 5.44 0.18
N ILE A 260 1.89 4.46 1.08
CA ILE A 260 1.80 3.04 0.74
C ILE A 260 0.64 2.37 1.49
N GLY A 261 -0.05 1.45 0.82
CA GLY A 261 -1.03 0.56 1.44
C GLY A 261 -0.41 -0.81 1.71
N ASP A 262 -0.08 -1.11 2.97
CA ASP A 262 0.31 -2.46 3.39
C ASP A 262 -0.95 -3.33 3.55
N ARG A 263 -0.93 -4.55 2.99
CA ARG A 263 -2.13 -5.36 2.76
C ARG A 263 -2.19 -6.70 3.49
N ASP A 264 -1.13 -7.12 4.18
CA ASP A 264 -1.14 -8.36 4.96
C ASP A 264 -0.24 -8.28 6.21
N ALA A 265 -0.19 -7.10 6.85
CA ALA A 265 0.74 -6.84 7.95
C ALA A 265 0.38 -7.66 9.20
N ASP A 266 1.32 -8.46 9.69
CA ASP A 266 1.12 -9.27 10.89
C ASP A 266 1.19 -8.44 12.20
N ALA A 267 0.95 -9.07 13.34
CA ALA A 267 0.95 -8.37 14.63
C ALA A 267 2.32 -7.77 15.02
N SER A 268 3.43 -8.42 14.64
CA SER A 268 4.79 -7.93 14.88
C SER A 268 5.17 -6.79 13.93
N GLU A 269 4.70 -6.86 12.69
CA GLU A 269 4.86 -5.83 11.66
C GLU A 269 4.06 -4.56 12.01
N VAL A 270 2.84 -4.71 12.53
CA VAL A 270 2.05 -3.61 13.11
C VAL A 270 2.77 -2.97 14.31
N ASP A 271 3.35 -3.76 15.21
CA ASP A 271 4.13 -3.22 16.34
C ASP A 271 5.44 -2.55 15.89
N LEU A 272 6.05 -3.01 14.79
CA LEU A 272 7.20 -2.34 14.17
C LEU A 272 6.81 -1.00 13.54
N TYR A 273 5.67 -0.91 12.84
CA TYR A 273 5.13 0.38 12.38
C TYR A 273 4.82 1.34 13.55
N ARG A 274 4.29 0.84 14.68
CA ARG A 274 4.10 1.66 15.90
C ARG A 274 5.43 2.21 16.44
N ARG A 275 6.47 1.37 16.49
CA ARG A 275 7.82 1.78 16.94
C ARG A 275 8.44 2.83 16.04
N LEU A 276 8.29 2.69 14.72
CA LEU A 276 8.75 3.66 13.73
C LEU A 276 7.98 4.99 13.84
N ALA A 277 6.64 4.93 13.93
CA ALA A 277 5.79 6.12 14.10
C ALA A 277 6.09 6.87 15.41
N GLY A 278 6.32 6.14 16.51
CA GLY A 278 6.69 6.71 17.81
C GLY A 278 8.11 7.29 17.89
N ARG A 279 8.91 7.17 16.82
CA ARG A 279 10.27 7.70 16.67
C ARG A 279 10.39 8.76 15.56
N ASP A 280 9.30 9.05 14.85
CA ASP A 280 9.26 9.87 13.62
C ASP A 280 10.11 9.31 12.45
N ASP A 281 10.39 8.00 12.48
CA ASP A 281 11.20 7.29 11.47
C ASP A 281 10.41 6.93 10.18
N LEU A 282 9.12 7.30 10.07
CA LEU A 282 8.26 6.99 8.92
C LEU A 282 8.29 8.09 7.85
N THR A 283 9.21 7.98 6.89
CA THR A 283 9.29 8.91 5.74
C THR A 283 8.23 8.67 4.66
N VAL A 284 7.35 7.67 4.85
CA VAL A 284 6.14 7.43 4.03
C VAL A 284 4.91 7.23 4.92
N ARG A 285 3.75 7.68 4.44
CA ARG A 285 2.47 7.43 5.10
C ARG A 285 2.03 5.99 4.85
N VAL A 286 1.94 5.18 5.89
CA VAL A 286 1.46 3.79 5.79
C VAL A 286 -0.04 3.71 6.10
N SER A 287 -0.80 3.07 5.21
CA SER A 287 -2.17 2.59 5.48
C SER A 287 -2.10 1.08 5.65
N ILE A 288 -2.36 0.59 6.87
CA ILE A 288 -2.17 -0.82 7.21
C ILE A 288 -3.49 -1.58 7.08
N SER A 289 -3.42 -2.79 6.52
CA SER A 289 -4.46 -3.82 6.58
C SER A 289 -3.87 -5.00 7.33
N HIS A 290 -4.45 -5.36 8.47
CA HIS A 290 -3.90 -6.40 9.33
C HIS A 290 -4.15 -7.78 8.70
N GLY A 291 -3.09 -8.59 8.59
CA GLY A 291 -3.21 -10.01 8.26
C GLY A 291 -3.99 -10.75 9.34
N VAL A 292 -4.89 -11.65 8.93
CA VAL A 292 -5.72 -12.44 9.85
C VAL A 292 -5.61 -13.92 9.48
N ASP A 293 -4.92 -14.68 10.35
CA ASP A 293 -4.87 -16.13 10.28
C ASP A 293 -6.28 -16.74 10.20
N THR A 294 -6.54 -17.47 9.12
CA THR A 294 -7.81 -18.14 8.81
C THR A 294 -7.85 -19.60 9.29
N GLY A 295 -6.74 -20.13 9.82
CA GLY A 295 -6.65 -21.49 10.34
C GLY A 295 -7.39 -21.70 11.66
N GLY A 296 -7.96 -22.88 11.86
CA GLY A 296 -8.77 -23.23 13.02
C GLY A 296 -10.27 -23.09 12.76
N SER A 297 -11.05 -22.87 13.82
CA SER A 297 -12.51 -22.76 13.73
C SER A 297 -12.99 -21.36 13.31
N VAL A 298 -14.17 -21.29 12.71
CA VAL A 298 -14.82 -20.04 12.29
C VAL A 298 -14.99 -19.04 13.45
N GLU A 299 -15.19 -19.50 14.70
CA GLU A 299 -15.28 -18.59 15.85
C GLU A 299 -13.92 -18.06 16.31
N GLU A 300 -12.82 -18.80 16.12
CA GLU A 300 -11.47 -18.31 16.36
C GLU A 300 -11.09 -17.25 15.32
N VAL A 301 -11.40 -17.47 14.04
CA VAL A 301 -11.22 -16.48 12.97
C VAL A 301 -12.05 -15.21 13.27
N LYS A 302 -13.33 -15.35 13.63
CA LYS A 302 -14.16 -14.21 14.08
C LYS A 302 -13.57 -13.49 15.29
N LYS A 303 -12.96 -14.21 16.24
CA LYS A 303 -12.29 -13.63 17.42
C LYS A 303 -11.04 -12.83 17.03
N ARG A 304 -10.24 -13.30 16.06
CA ARG A 304 -9.12 -12.55 15.49
C ARG A 304 -9.60 -11.27 14.78
N ILE A 305 -10.64 -11.37 13.95
CA ILE A 305 -11.25 -10.21 13.26
C ILE A 305 -11.74 -9.15 14.26
N ARG A 306 -12.43 -9.56 15.33
CA ARG A 306 -12.89 -8.63 16.38
C ARG A 306 -11.73 -7.87 17.04
N ARG A 307 -10.63 -8.56 17.37
CA ARG A 307 -9.41 -7.94 17.93
C ARG A 307 -8.83 -6.85 17.01
N VAL A 308 -8.82 -7.05 15.70
CA VAL A 308 -8.38 -6.02 14.74
C VAL A 308 -9.31 -4.81 14.77
N ALA A 309 -10.63 -5.02 14.87
CA ALA A 309 -11.61 -3.93 14.98
C ALA A 309 -11.65 -3.23 16.36
N GLU A 310 -10.91 -3.75 17.34
CA GLU A 310 -10.67 -3.18 18.68
C GLU A 310 -9.34 -2.39 18.75
N ASP A 311 -8.54 -2.41 17.69
CA ASP A 311 -7.21 -1.76 17.67
C ASP A 311 -7.30 -0.23 17.63
N SER A 312 -6.43 0.43 18.41
CA SER A 312 -6.18 1.89 18.36
C SER A 312 -5.94 2.48 16.96
N LEU A 313 -5.38 1.71 16.03
CA LEU A 313 -5.14 2.10 14.64
C LEU A 313 -6.39 1.97 13.76
N PHE A 314 -7.39 1.19 14.19
CA PHE A 314 -8.63 0.96 13.46
C PHE A 314 -9.57 2.16 13.55
N LYS A 315 -9.30 3.17 12.72
CA LYS A 315 -10.18 4.31 12.51
C LYS A 315 -11.46 3.88 11.81
N ARG A 316 -12.52 3.64 12.60
CA ARG A 316 -13.88 3.48 12.07
C ARG A 316 -14.19 4.66 11.15
N THR A 317 -14.48 4.39 9.87
CA THR A 317 -14.88 5.39 8.88
C THR A 317 -16.33 5.82 9.11
N GLY A 318 -16.58 6.46 10.26
CA GLY A 318 -17.84 7.11 10.59
C GLY A 318 -17.84 8.55 10.09
N SER A 319 -18.89 8.92 9.36
CA SER A 319 -19.49 10.27 9.34
C SER A 319 -18.58 11.44 9.70
N THR A 320 -17.68 11.85 8.80
CA THR A 320 -17.30 13.27 8.73
C THR A 320 -18.55 14.04 8.33
N GLU A 321 -19.03 14.92 9.21
CA GLU A 321 -20.23 15.71 8.98
C GLU A 321 -20.03 16.67 7.80
N ARG A 322 -20.49 16.26 6.61
CA ARG A 322 -21.00 17.25 5.66
C ARG A 322 -22.35 17.72 6.19
N GLY A 323 -22.30 18.71 7.08
CA GLY A 323 -23.48 19.41 7.54
C GLY A 323 -24.31 19.87 6.33
N PRO A 324 -25.64 19.65 6.33
CA PRO A 324 -26.49 20.17 5.27
C PRO A 324 -26.33 21.69 5.18
N SER A 325 -26.10 22.20 3.98
CA SER A 325 -26.21 23.64 3.71
C SER A 325 -27.63 24.12 4.05
N ASP A 326 -27.74 25.26 4.74
CA ASP A 326 -29.03 25.80 5.21
C ASP A 326 -30.12 25.78 4.11
N GLY A 327 -31.22 25.08 4.41
CA GLY A 327 -32.21 24.64 3.43
C GLY A 327 -33.67 24.95 3.78
N GLY A 328 -33.89 25.90 4.71
CA GLY A 328 -35.21 26.40 5.09
C GLY A 328 -35.88 25.69 6.29
N PRO A 329 -36.80 26.36 6.99
CA PRO A 329 -37.46 25.82 8.17
C PRO A 329 -38.59 24.84 7.81
N PRO A 330 -38.81 23.77 8.60
CA PRO A 330 -39.92 22.84 8.37
C PRO A 330 -41.27 23.50 8.66
N VAL A 331 -42.16 23.55 7.67
CA VAL A 331 -43.54 24.02 7.87
C VAL A 331 -44.30 23.02 8.76
N SER A 332 -44.90 23.53 9.83
CA SER A 332 -45.48 22.71 10.90
C SER A 332 -46.73 21.95 10.46
N HIS A 333 -46.70 20.64 10.69
CA HIS A 333 -47.82 19.78 11.09
C HIS A 333 -49.21 20.04 10.48
N GLY A 334 -49.64 19.12 9.60
CA GLY A 334 -51.02 19.00 9.14
C GLY A 334 -51.54 17.59 9.31
#